data_AF-A0A671WZK9-F1
#
_entry.id   AF-A0A671WZK9-F1
#
_cell.length_a   1.000
_cell.length_b   1.000
_cell.length_c   1.000
_cell.angle_alpha   90.00
_cell.angle_beta   90.00
_cell.angle_gamma   90.00
#
_symmetry.space_group_name_H-M   'P 1'
#
loop_
_entity.id
_entity.type
_entity.pdbx_description
1 polymer ?
#
loop_
_entity_poly.entity_id
_entity_poly.type
_entity_poly.pdbx_seq_one_letter_code
_entity_poly.pdbx_strand_id
1 'polypeptide(L)'
;LQHLFQLKFTAKDLQRSSKKCDKEEKAEKVKVKKAIQKGNMEVARIHAENAIRQKNQSVNLLRMSARISALMDKFEHQFETLDVQTAHMEDTMSSTTTLTTPQNQVESLMHEMADEAGLDLNMELPQGQTGSVGTSVASAEQDELSQRLAKLRDQM
;
A
#
# COMPACT_ATOMS: atom_id res chain seq x y z
N LEU A 1 -4.05 -8.00 3.35
CA LEU A 1 -3.97 -7.20 4.59
C LEU A 1 -3.94 -8.03 5.89
N GLN A 2 -4.82 -9.02 6.08
CA GLN A 2 -4.84 -9.86 7.32
C GLN A 2 -3.50 -10.56 7.61
N HIS A 3 -2.85 -11.15 6.60
CA HIS A 3 -1.55 -11.81 6.76
C HIS A 3 -0.43 -10.83 7.13
N LEU A 4 -0.45 -9.61 6.57
CA LEU A 4 0.50 -8.55 6.93
C LEU A 4 0.33 -8.16 8.41
N PHE A 5 -0.91 -8.01 8.86
CA PHE A 5 -1.20 -7.72 10.28
C PHE A 5 -0.71 -8.84 11.20
N GLN A 6 -1.01 -10.10 10.87
CA GLN A 6 -0.55 -11.26 11.64
C GLN A 6 0.97 -11.30 11.75
N LEU A 7 1.66 -11.02 10.67
CA LEU A 7 3.10 -11.17 10.60
C LEU A 7 3.81 -9.94 11.25
N LYS A 8 3.21 -8.73 11.27
CA LYS A 8 3.60 -7.62 12.17
C LYS A 8 3.44 -7.99 13.65
N PHE A 9 2.33 -8.63 14.00
CA PHE A 9 2.06 -9.08 15.37
C PHE A 9 3.10 -10.12 15.83
N THR A 10 3.39 -11.11 14.99
CA THR A 10 4.41 -12.13 15.26
C THR A 10 5.79 -11.51 15.46
N ALA A 11 6.21 -10.53 14.64
CA ALA A 11 7.48 -9.84 14.84
C ALA A 11 7.55 -9.14 16.21
N LYS A 12 6.46 -8.48 16.61
CA LYS A 12 6.36 -7.79 17.91
C LYS A 12 6.38 -8.77 19.09
N ASP A 13 5.73 -9.92 18.96
CA ASP A 13 5.72 -10.97 19.97
C ASP A 13 7.09 -11.64 20.15
N LEU A 14 7.82 -11.86 19.05
CA LEU A 14 9.21 -12.32 19.10
C LEU A 14 10.10 -11.31 19.82
N GLN A 15 9.92 -10.01 19.55
CA GLN A 15 10.68 -8.96 20.22
C GLN A 15 10.37 -8.90 21.73
N ARG A 16 9.10 -9.07 22.13
CA ARG A 16 8.71 -9.20 23.54
C ARG A 16 9.32 -10.44 24.20
N SER A 17 9.33 -11.57 23.50
CA SER A 17 9.91 -12.82 23.96
C SER A 17 11.44 -12.71 24.15
N SER A 18 12.14 -12.05 23.23
CA SER A 18 13.56 -11.71 23.38
C SER A 18 13.81 -10.87 24.64
N LYS A 19 13.03 -9.82 24.87
CA LYS A 19 13.14 -9.01 26.10
C LYS A 19 12.85 -9.81 27.37
N LYS A 20 11.97 -10.82 27.30
CA LYS A 20 11.72 -11.73 28.42
C LYS A 20 12.95 -12.60 28.70
N CYS A 21 13.57 -13.17 27.67
CA CYS A 21 14.84 -13.90 27.80
C CYS A 21 15.94 -13.03 28.41
N ASP A 22 16.06 -11.75 28.03
CA ASP A 22 17.04 -10.83 28.63
C ASP A 22 16.80 -10.59 30.13
N LYS A 23 15.53 -10.50 30.55
CA LYS A 23 15.17 -10.38 31.97
C LYS A 23 15.52 -11.65 32.73
N GLU A 24 15.24 -12.81 32.15
CA GLU A 24 15.57 -14.12 32.73
C GLU A 24 17.09 -14.33 32.81
N GLU A 25 17.87 -13.92 31.81
CA GLU A 25 19.34 -13.91 31.85
C GLU A 25 19.85 -13.09 33.05
N LYS A 26 19.33 -11.88 33.25
CA LYS A 26 19.71 -11.03 34.39
C LYS A 26 19.37 -11.69 35.73
N ALA A 27 18.21 -12.34 35.82
CA ALA A 27 17.81 -13.08 37.01
C ALA A 27 18.76 -14.26 37.30
N GLU A 28 19.13 -15.04 36.28
CA GLU A 28 20.09 -16.13 36.41
C GLU A 28 21.47 -15.63 36.84
N LYS A 29 21.96 -14.51 36.28
CA LYS A 29 23.24 -13.90 36.72
C LYS A 29 23.24 -13.51 38.20
N VAL A 30 22.11 -13.04 38.73
CA VAL A 30 21.98 -12.77 40.17
C VAL A 30 22.07 -14.06 40.98
N LYS A 31 21.45 -15.15 40.51
CA LYS A 31 21.54 -16.47 41.16
C LYS A 31 22.96 -17.04 41.12
N VAL A 32 23.71 -16.86 40.02
CA VAL A 32 25.14 -17.21 39.94
C VAL A 32 25.93 -16.53 41.05
N LYS A 33 25.80 -15.19 41.19
CA LYS A 33 26.50 -14.44 42.25
C LYS A 33 26.18 -14.97 43.65
N LYS A 34 24.90 -15.25 43.93
CA LYS A 34 24.46 -15.81 45.21
C LYS A 34 25.02 -17.22 45.47
N ALA A 35 25.10 -18.06 44.44
CA ALA A 35 25.63 -19.42 44.56
C ALA A 35 27.15 -19.42 44.82
N ILE A 36 27.90 -18.55 44.12
CA ILE A 36 29.34 -18.37 44.34
C ILE A 36 29.64 -17.89 45.76
N GLN A 37 28.88 -16.90 46.28
CA GLN A 37 29.04 -16.40 47.64
C GLN A 37 28.81 -17.48 48.72
N LYS A 38 27.99 -18.49 48.42
CA LYS A 38 27.73 -19.63 49.31
C LYS A 38 28.74 -20.78 49.14
N GLY A 39 29.71 -20.66 48.23
CA GLY A 39 30.68 -21.72 47.92
C GLY A 39 30.13 -22.86 47.06
N ASN A 40 28.87 -22.77 46.58
CA ASN A 40 28.22 -23.82 45.80
C ASN A 40 28.54 -23.67 44.31
N MET A 41 29.75 -24.08 43.91
CA MET A 41 30.26 -23.93 42.54
C MET A 41 29.45 -24.70 41.50
N GLU A 42 28.93 -25.88 41.85
CA GLU A 42 28.11 -26.69 40.94
C GLU A 42 26.78 -25.99 40.60
N VAL A 43 26.10 -25.45 41.62
CA VAL A 43 24.87 -24.66 41.44
C VAL A 43 25.14 -23.39 40.65
N ALA A 44 26.28 -22.73 40.90
CA ALA A 44 26.70 -21.56 40.14
C ALA A 44 26.91 -21.89 38.66
N ARG A 45 27.49 -23.05 38.35
CA ARG A 45 27.69 -23.53 36.98
C ARG A 45 26.36 -23.71 36.26
N ILE A 46 25.38 -24.36 36.87
CA ILE A 46 24.05 -24.58 36.28
C ILE A 46 23.37 -23.24 35.96
N HIS A 47 23.39 -22.28 36.89
CA HIS A 47 22.83 -20.93 36.65
C HIS A 47 23.59 -20.16 35.56
N ALA A 48 24.91 -20.35 35.44
CA ALA A 48 25.71 -19.73 34.38
C ALA A 48 25.35 -20.31 33.01
N GLU A 49 25.20 -21.63 32.90
CA GLU A 49 24.75 -22.31 31.69
C GLU A 49 23.34 -21.83 31.28
N ASN A 50 22.43 -21.70 32.25
CA ASN A 50 21.10 -21.13 32.02
C ASN A 50 21.16 -19.69 31.50
N ALA A 51 22.02 -18.84 32.07
CA ALA A 51 22.18 -17.46 31.62
C ALA A 51 22.69 -17.40 30.17
N ILE A 52 23.67 -18.23 29.81
CA ILE A 52 24.19 -18.31 28.44
C ILE A 52 23.10 -18.79 27.47
N ARG A 53 22.33 -19.80 27.86
CA ARG A 53 21.20 -20.30 27.06
C ARG A 53 20.18 -19.19 26.79
N GLN A 54 19.79 -18.45 27.83
CA GLN A 54 18.83 -17.34 27.69
C GLN A 54 19.34 -16.23 26.78
N LYS A 55 20.64 -15.87 26.91
CA LYS A 55 21.28 -14.90 26.02
C LYS A 55 21.23 -15.35 24.56
N ASN A 56 21.62 -16.60 24.27
CA ASN A 56 21.60 -17.15 22.92
C ASN A 56 20.17 -17.21 22.35
N GLN A 57 19.20 -17.59 23.18
CA GLN A 57 17.79 -17.61 22.82
C GLN A 57 17.28 -16.20 22.49
N SER A 58 17.63 -15.19 23.29
CA SER A 58 17.26 -13.79 23.02
C SER A 58 17.80 -13.31 21.67
N VAL A 59 19.09 -13.55 21.39
CA VAL A 59 19.71 -13.16 20.12
C VAL A 59 19.03 -13.85 18.93
N ASN A 60 18.71 -15.14 19.06
CA ASN A 60 18.02 -15.88 18.00
C ASN A 60 16.61 -15.32 17.75
N LEU A 61 15.85 -15.04 18.80
CA LEU A 61 14.52 -14.44 18.70
C LEU A 61 14.57 -13.06 18.05
N LEU A 62 15.53 -12.23 18.41
CA LEU A 62 15.74 -10.91 17.80
C LEU A 62 16.10 -11.01 16.31
N ARG A 63 16.92 -11.99 15.94
CA ARG A 63 17.27 -12.26 14.54
C ARG A 63 16.05 -12.69 13.73
N MET A 64 15.18 -13.51 14.31
CA MET A 64 13.92 -13.91 13.68
C MET A 64 12.96 -12.74 13.55
N SER A 65 12.80 -11.89 14.57
CA SER A 65 11.95 -10.70 14.44
C SER A 65 12.44 -9.78 13.33
N ALA A 66 13.76 -9.55 13.23
CA ALA A 66 14.33 -8.73 12.16
C ALA A 66 14.09 -9.32 10.76
N ARG A 67 14.20 -10.64 10.61
CA ARG A 67 13.87 -11.33 9.35
C ARG A 67 12.41 -11.18 8.97
N ILE A 68 11.51 -11.28 9.94
CA ILE A 68 10.08 -11.09 9.71
C ILE A 68 9.79 -9.64 9.30
N SER A 69 10.41 -8.66 9.95
CA SER A 69 10.32 -7.25 9.54
C SER A 69 10.82 -7.04 8.11
N ALA A 70 11.96 -7.59 7.72
CA ALA A 70 12.44 -7.47 6.34
C ALA A 70 11.47 -8.13 5.32
N LEU A 71 10.83 -9.24 5.69
CA LEU A 71 9.81 -9.88 4.86
C LEU A 71 8.55 -9.00 4.72
N MET A 72 8.19 -8.24 5.76
CA MET A 72 7.11 -7.25 5.70
C MET A 72 7.40 -6.18 4.66
N ASP A 73 8.58 -5.58 4.74
CA ASP A 73 8.97 -4.48 3.84
C ASP A 73 8.96 -4.96 2.38
N LYS A 74 9.44 -6.19 2.13
CA LYS A 74 9.38 -6.81 0.80
C LYS A 74 7.95 -7.08 0.34
N PHE A 75 7.07 -7.51 1.25
CA PHE A 75 5.66 -7.75 0.91
C PHE A 75 4.95 -6.45 0.55
N GLU A 76 5.17 -5.38 1.32
CA GLU A 76 4.61 -4.05 1.03
C GLU A 76 5.08 -3.55 -0.34
N HIS A 77 6.38 -3.66 -0.64
CA HIS A 77 6.91 -3.26 -1.93
C HIS A 77 6.39 -4.11 -3.11
N GLN A 78 6.18 -5.42 -2.91
CA GLN A 78 5.59 -6.28 -3.93
C GLN A 78 4.14 -5.89 -4.26
N PHE A 79 3.37 -5.47 -3.25
CA PHE A 79 2.01 -4.99 -3.47
C PHE A 79 1.99 -3.65 -4.21
N GLU A 80 2.84 -2.71 -3.82
CA GLU A 80 2.97 -1.42 -4.53
C GLU A 80 3.36 -1.61 -5.99
N THR A 81 4.29 -2.53 -6.28
CA THR A 81 4.70 -2.86 -7.66
C THR A 81 3.56 -3.48 -8.45
N LEU A 82 2.77 -4.37 -7.83
CA LEU A 82 1.59 -4.97 -8.44
C LEU A 82 0.54 -3.91 -8.79
N ASP A 83 0.27 -2.97 -7.88
CA ASP A 83 -0.69 -1.89 -8.12
C ASP A 83 -0.25 -1.00 -9.30
N VAL A 84 1.04 -0.64 -9.38
CA VAL A 84 1.59 0.11 -10.51
C VAL A 84 1.54 -0.71 -11.81
N GLN A 85 1.83 -2.01 -11.75
CA GLN A 85 1.72 -2.89 -12.91
C GLN A 85 0.28 -2.99 -13.42
N THR A 86 -0.70 -3.09 -12.53
CA THR A 86 -2.12 -3.10 -12.88
C THR A 86 -2.55 -1.78 -13.52
N ALA A 87 -2.14 -0.64 -12.97
CA ALA A 87 -2.40 0.67 -13.57
C ALA A 87 -1.79 0.79 -14.97
N HIS A 88 -0.53 0.38 -15.13
CA HIS A 88 0.12 0.39 -16.45
C HIS A 88 -0.56 -0.55 -17.46
N MET A 89 -1.06 -1.69 -16.99
CA MET A 89 -1.83 -2.61 -17.81
C MET A 89 -3.17 -1.98 -18.22
N GLU A 90 -3.87 -1.30 -17.30
CA GLU A 90 -5.10 -0.56 -17.57
C GLU A 90 -4.87 0.56 -18.61
N ASP A 91 -3.79 1.34 -18.48
CA ASP A 91 -3.42 2.37 -19.45
C ASP A 91 -3.14 1.79 -20.84
N THR A 92 -2.43 0.66 -20.90
CA THR A 92 -2.09 -0.01 -22.16
C THR A 92 -3.34 -0.63 -22.81
N MET A 93 -4.21 -1.24 -22.00
CA MET A 93 -5.49 -1.77 -22.45
C MET A 93 -6.40 -0.65 -22.93
N SER A 94 -6.51 0.44 -22.19
CA SER A 94 -7.29 1.63 -22.56
C SER A 94 -6.78 2.23 -23.88
N SER A 95 -5.47 2.42 -24.02
CA SER A 95 -4.84 2.88 -25.27
C SER A 95 -5.12 1.96 -26.45
N THR A 96 -5.11 0.64 -26.22
CA THR A 96 -5.45 -0.37 -27.26
C THR A 96 -6.92 -0.31 -27.62
N THR A 97 -7.80 -0.22 -26.62
CA THR A 97 -9.25 -0.11 -26.81
C THR A 97 -9.62 1.17 -27.55
N THR A 98 -8.98 2.31 -27.27
CA THR A 98 -9.23 3.55 -28.03
C THR A 98 -8.89 3.39 -29.52
N LEU A 99 -7.90 2.56 -29.88
CA LEU A 99 -7.55 2.30 -31.28
C LEU A 99 -8.54 1.35 -31.97
N THR A 100 -8.99 0.30 -31.29
CA THR A 100 -9.90 -0.71 -31.86
C THR A 100 -11.38 -0.37 -31.70
N THR A 101 -11.69 0.57 -30.81
CA THR A 101 -13.05 0.91 -30.36
C THR A 101 -13.14 2.44 -30.24
N PRO A 102 -13.28 3.17 -31.36
CA PRO A 102 -13.30 4.62 -31.39
C PRO A 102 -14.44 5.21 -30.55
N GLN A 103 -14.15 6.27 -29.78
CA GLN A 103 -15.12 6.90 -28.87
C GLN A 103 -16.43 7.30 -29.57
N ASN A 104 -16.34 7.85 -30.79
CA ASN A 104 -17.53 8.30 -31.52
C ASN A 104 -18.47 7.14 -31.90
N GLN A 105 -17.91 5.95 -32.15
CA GLN A 105 -18.71 4.76 -32.46
C GLN A 105 -19.44 4.25 -31.22
N VAL A 106 -18.81 4.36 -30.05
CA VAL A 106 -19.43 4.00 -28.76
C VAL A 106 -20.51 5.01 -28.38
N GLU A 107 -20.24 6.32 -28.48
CA GLU A 107 -21.21 7.37 -28.19
C GLU A 107 -22.44 7.29 -29.09
N SER A 108 -22.24 7.07 -30.40
CA SER A 108 -23.36 6.92 -31.34
C SER A 108 -24.23 5.71 -31.01
N LEU A 109 -23.62 4.58 -30.66
CA LEU A 109 -24.35 3.37 -30.26
C LEU A 109 -25.08 3.56 -28.92
N MET A 110 -24.48 4.29 -27.98
CA MET A 110 -25.10 4.58 -26.69
C MET A 110 -26.34 5.48 -26.84
N HIS A 111 -26.28 6.46 -27.75
CA HIS A 111 -27.41 7.34 -28.05
C HIS A 111 -28.55 6.59 -28.73
N GLU A 112 -28.23 5.78 -29.74
CA GLU A 112 -29.22 4.95 -30.46
C GLU A 112 -29.93 3.98 -29.51
N MET A 113 -29.19 3.34 -28.60
CA MET A 113 -29.76 2.47 -27.56
C MET A 113 -30.58 3.25 -26.51
N ALA A 114 -30.18 4.48 -26.17
CA ALA A 114 -30.93 5.32 -25.23
C ALA A 114 -32.29 5.74 -25.82
N ASP A 115 -32.30 6.10 -27.10
CA ASP A 115 -33.51 6.41 -27.88
C ASP A 115 -34.41 5.17 -27.99
N GLU A 116 -33.83 3.99 -28.26
CA GLU A 116 -34.56 2.71 -28.37
C GLU A 116 -35.12 2.22 -27.02
N ALA A 117 -34.44 2.51 -25.92
CA ALA A 117 -34.91 2.22 -24.55
C ALA A 117 -35.94 3.24 -24.03
N GLY A 118 -36.24 4.30 -24.77
CA GLY A 118 -37.18 5.35 -24.35
C GLY A 118 -36.70 6.18 -23.15
N LEU A 119 -35.37 6.22 -22.92
CA LEU A 119 -34.73 7.10 -21.94
C LEU A 119 -34.54 8.49 -22.55
N ASP A 120 -35.62 9.10 -23.02
CA ASP A 120 -35.63 10.53 -23.27
C ASP A 120 -35.27 11.24 -21.96
N LEU A 121 -34.12 11.92 -21.94
CA LEU A 121 -33.77 12.92 -20.95
C LEU A 121 -34.80 14.05 -21.06
N ASN A 122 -35.98 13.83 -20.48
CA ASN A 122 -36.93 14.87 -20.15
C ASN A 122 -36.33 15.69 -19.00
N MET A 123 -35.34 16.51 -19.33
CA MET A 123 -34.96 17.65 -18.53
C MET A 123 -36.06 18.71 -18.70
N GLU A 124 -37.26 18.40 -18.19
CA GLU A 124 -38.37 19.35 -18.00
C GLU A 124 -37.97 20.28 -16.83
N LEU A 125 -36.99 21.13 -17.07
CA LEU A 125 -36.88 22.38 -16.33
C LEU A 125 -37.81 23.40 -17.00
N PRO A 126 -38.65 24.10 -16.23
CA PRO A 126 -39.78 24.85 -16.77
C PRO A 126 -39.28 25.95 -17.70
N GLN A 127 -39.91 26.07 -18.87
CA GLN A 127 -39.69 27.19 -19.80
C GLN A 127 -40.09 28.52 -19.12
N GLY A 128 -39.14 29.12 -18.42
CA GLY A 128 -39.20 30.46 -17.88
C GLY A 128 -38.33 31.40 -18.71
N GLN A 129 -38.98 32.16 -19.59
CA GLN A 129 -38.58 33.44 -20.18
C GLN A 129 -37.11 33.92 -20.05
N THR A 130 -36.54 34.29 -21.22
CA THR A 130 -35.47 35.28 -21.50
C THR A 130 -34.00 34.81 -21.59
N GLY A 131 -33.33 35.23 -22.68
CA GLY A 131 -31.90 35.57 -22.65
C GLY A 131 -30.95 34.71 -23.49
N SER A 132 -30.58 35.22 -24.67
CA SER A 132 -29.42 34.82 -25.48
C SER A 132 -28.08 35.15 -24.79
N VAL A 133 -27.74 34.51 -23.67
CA VAL A 133 -26.44 34.75 -23.00
C VAL A 133 -25.88 33.43 -22.49
N GLY A 134 -24.81 32.91 -23.10
CA GLY A 134 -24.01 31.84 -22.49
C GLY A 134 -23.08 31.03 -23.40
N THR A 135 -23.51 30.68 -24.62
CA THR A 135 -22.79 29.63 -25.39
C THR A 135 -21.56 30.12 -26.17
N SER A 136 -21.38 31.42 -26.36
CA SER A 136 -20.26 31.94 -27.15
C SER A 136 -18.90 31.96 -26.41
N VAL A 137 -18.89 31.91 -25.07
CA VAL A 137 -17.65 32.07 -24.30
C VAL A 137 -16.88 30.74 -24.19
N ALA A 138 -17.58 29.62 -23.98
CA ALA A 138 -16.94 28.32 -23.82
C ALA A 138 -16.30 27.78 -25.11
N SER A 139 -16.93 27.99 -26.27
CA SER A 139 -16.32 27.61 -27.57
C SER A 139 -15.14 28.50 -27.95
N ALA A 140 -15.17 29.79 -27.61
CA ALA A 140 -14.07 30.71 -27.90
C ALA A 140 -12.81 30.39 -27.07
N GLU A 141 -12.98 30.01 -25.81
CA GLU A 141 -11.86 29.61 -24.94
C GLU A 141 -11.21 28.29 -25.39
N GLN A 142 -12.01 27.34 -25.90
CA GLN A 142 -11.47 26.09 -26.47
C GLN A 142 -10.67 26.33 -27.76
N ASP A 143 -11.12 27.22 -28.64
CA ASP A 143 -10.39 27.55 -29.87
C ASP A 143 -9.08 28.28 -29.58
N GLU A 144 -9.06 29.20 -28.62
CA GLU A 144 -7.86 29.97 -28.26
C GLU A 144 -6.79 29.09 -27.60
N LEU A 145 -7.19 28.17 -26.72
CA LEU A 145 -6.30 27.16 -26.13
C LEU A 145 -5.74 26.23 -27.21
N SER A 146 -6.56 25.82 -28.18
CA SER A 146 -6.13 24.96 -29.29
C SER A 146 -5.08 25.64 -30.17
N GLN A 147 -5.26 26.94 -30.46
CA GLN A 147 -4.24 27.73 -31.17
C GLN A 147 -2.95 27.92 -30.36
N ARG A 148 -3.04 28.14 -29.04
CA ARG A 148 -1.85 28.28 -28.17
C ARG A 148 -1.05 26.98 -28.09
N LEU A 149 -1.72 25.84 -27.98
CA LEU A 149 -1.08 24.52 -28.03
C LEU A 149 -0.42 24.26 -29.38
N ALA A 150 -1.06 24.62 -30.49
CA ALA A 150 -0.50 24.46 -31.83
C ALA A 150 0.79 25.29 -32.00
N LYS A 151 0.79 26.56 -31.56
CA LYS A 151 1.99 27.42 -31.62
C LYS A 151 3.12 26.94 -30.73
N LEU A 152 2.81 26.39 -29.55
CA LEU A 152 3.83 25.84 -28.64
C LEU A 152 4.47 24.55 -29.21
N ARG A 153 3.69 23.75 -29.96
CA ARG A 153 4.16 22.54 -30.65
C ARG A 153 5.10 22.85 -31.82
N ASP A 154 4.93 24.00 -32.45
CA ASP A 154 5.75 24.49 -33.57
C ASP A 154 7.07 25.16 -33.10
N GLN A 155 7.21 25.36 -31.78
CA GLN A 155 8.33 26.07 -31.16
C GLN A 155 9.38 25.15 -30.52
N MET A 156 9.19 23.82 -30.59
CA MET A 156 10.20 22.79 -30.28
C MET A 156 10.69 22.14 -31.56
#